data_AF-A0A970AKR9-F1
#
_entry.id   AF-A0A970AKR9-F1
#
_cell.length_a   1.000
_cell.length_b   1.000
_cell.length_c   1.000
_cell.angle_alpha   90.00
_cell.angle_beta   90.00
_cell.angle_gamma   90.00
#
_symmetry.space_group_name_H-M   'P 1'
#
loop_
_entity.id
_entity.type
_entity.pdbx_description
1 polymer ?
#
loop_
_entity_poly.entity_id
_entity_poly.type
_entity_poly.pdbx_seq_one_letter_code
_entity_poly.pdbx_strand_id
1 'polypeptide(L)' 'MFAIKRALKLNNQEATLMAKHAGFRRVVFNMGLSLRTQMYGEGEFSDSKVINEVKKVL' A
#
# COMPACT_ATOMS: atom_id res chain seq x y z
N MET A 1 -6.14 25.88 14.36
CA MET A 1 -5.74 24.71 13.56
C MET A 1 -4.45 25.06 12.82
N PHE A 2 -3.29 24.69 13.37
CA PHE A 2 -2.01 24.96 12.72
C PHE A 2 -1.87 24.04 11.51
N ALA A 3 -1.92 24.62 10.30
CA ALA A 3 -1.60 23.90 9.08
C ALA A 3 -0.09 23.67 9.05
N ILE A 4 0.36 22.56 9.64
CA ILE A 4 1.71 22.03 9.37
C ILE A 4 1.80 21.91 7.85
N LYS A 5 2.76 22.60 7.22
CA LYS A 5 3.04 22.43 5.77
C LYS A 5 3.31 20.95 5.53
N ARG A 6 2.33 20.25 4.96
CA ARG A 6 2.41 18.80 4.65
C ARG A 6 3.30 18.48 3.44
N ALA A 7 3.76 19.51 2.72
CA ALA A 7 4.67 19.37 1.60
C ALA A 7 6.11 19.57 2.08
N LEU A 8 6.89 18.49 2.07
CA LEU A 8 8.35 18.55 2.20
C LEU A 8 8.90 19.34 1.00
N LYS A 9 9.72 20.36 1.27
CA LYS A 9 10.48 21.04 0.22
C LYS A 9 11.65 20.14 -0.17
N LEU A 10 11.44 19.31 -1.18
CA LEU A 10 12.44 18.38 -1.70
C LEU A 10 13.26 19.05 -2.81
N ASN A 11 14.52 18.66 -2.93
CA ASN A 11 15.30 18.96 -4.14
C ASN A 11 14.89 18.01 -5.29
N ASN A 12 15.41 18.26 -6.50
CA ASN A 12 15.04 17.48 -7.69
C ASN A 12 15.38 15.97 -7.56
N GLN A 13 16.47 15.63 -6.88
CA GLN A 13 16.88 14.23 -6.68
C GLN A 13 15.96 13.52 -5.68
N GLU A 14 15.68 14.17 -4.55
CA GLU A 14 14.80 13.65 -3.50
C GLU A 14 13.35 13.51 -3.99
N ALA A 15 12.86 14.47 -4.78
CA ALA A 15 11.53 14.40 -5.40
C ALA A 15 11.44 13.20 -6.36
N THR A 16 12.48 12.97 -7.16
CA THR A 16 12.57 11.82 -8.07
C THR A 16 12.59 10.50 -7.30
N LEU A 17 13.35 10.43 -6.20
CA LEU A 17 13.43 9.24 -5.35
C LEU A 17 12.08 8.95 -4.69
N MET A 18 11.42 9.98 -4.13
CA MET A 18 10.09 9.86 -3.53
C MET A 18 9.03 9.45 -4.55
N ALA A 19 9.10 9.94 -5.79
CA ALA A 19 8.19 9.53 -6.87
C ALA A 19 8.38 8.05 -7.25
N LYS A 20 9.63 7.56 -7.31
CA LYS A 20 9.93 6.13 -7.54
C LYS A 20 9.36 5.25 -6.42
N HIS A 21 9.54 5.66 -5.16
CA HIS A 21 8.97 4.94 -4.01
C HIS A 21 7.44 5.02 -3.97
N ALA A 22 6.84 6.14 -4.36
CA ALA A 22 5.38 6.28 -4.45
C ALA A 22 4.79 5.32 -5.49
N GLY A 23 5.44 5.17 -6.65
CA GLY A 23 5.09 4.17 -7.66
C GLY A 23 5.16 2.75 -7.11
N PHE A 24 6.26 2.40 -6.46
CA PHE A 24 6.44 1.08 -5.85
C PHE A 24 5.40 0.78 -4.75
N ARG A 25 5.12 1.76 -3.89
CA ARG A 25 4.06 1.65 -2.87
C ARG A 25 2.70 1.35 -3.48
N ARG A 26 2.38 1.95 -4.64
CA ARG A 26 1.11 1.70 -5.35
C ARG A 26 1.04 0.28 -5.89
N VAL A 27 2.14 -0.26 -6.41
CA VAL A 27 2.22 -1.66 -6.89
C VAL A 27 1.99 -2.64 -5.73
N VAL A 28 2.71 -2.48 -4.62
CA VAL A 28 2.57 -3.35 -3.43
C VAL A 28 1.15 -3.26 -2.85
N PHE A 29 0.58 -2.06 -2.75
CA PHE A 29 -0.79 -1.89 -2.28
C PHE A 29 -1.81 -2.58 -3.19
N ASN A 30 -1.68 -2.42 -4.51
CA ASN A 30 -2.59 -3.04 -5.46
C ASN A 30 -2.47 -4.57 -5.46
N MET A 31 -1.26 -5.12 -5.28
CA MET A 31 -1.03 -6.56 -5.16
C MET A 31 -1.68 -7.13 -3.89
N GLY A 32 -1.49 -6.49 -2.73
CA GLY A 32 -2.16 -6.91 -1.49
C GLY A 32 -3.68 -6.80 -1.58
N LEU A 33 -4.19 -5.75 -2.27
CA LEU A 33 -5.61 -5.56 -2.51
C LEU A 33 -6.19 -6.67 -3.42
N SER A 34 -5.50 -7.04 -4.51
CA SER A 34 -5.99 -8.09 -5.41
C SER A 34 -6.06 -9.45 -4.72
N LEU A 35 -5.04 -9.80 -3.91
CA LEU A 35 -5.03 -11.03 -3.10
C LEU A 35 -6.19 -11.03 -2.09
N ARG A 36 -6.41 -9.91 -1.41
CA ARG A 36 -7.53 -9.76 -0.46
C ARG A 36 -8.88 -9.92 -1.16
N THR A 37 -9.08 -9.31 -2.32
CA THR A 37 -10.32 -9.40 -3.09
C THR A 37 -10.60 -10.82 -3.58
N GLN A 38 -9.57 -11.56 -4.00
CA GLN A 38 -9.72 -12.96 -4.40
C GLN A 38 -10.22 -13.83 -3.23
N MET A 39 -9.65 -13.67 -2.04
CA MET A 39 -10.04 -14.43 -0.86
C MET A 39 -11.51 -14.23 -0.47
N TYR A 40 -12.03 -12.99 -0.51
CA TYR A 40 -13.46 -12.78 -0.26
C TYR A 40 -14.37 -13.30 -1.38
N GLY A 41 -13.84 -13.54 -2.58
CA GLY A 41 -14.57 -14.20 -3.66
C GLY A 41 -14.76 -15.70 -3.43
N GLU A 42 -13.91 -16.33 -2.61
CA GLU A 42 -13.95 -17.77 -2.30
C GLU A 42 -14.84 -18.11 -1.10
N GLY A 43 -15.21 -17.12 -0.28
CA GLY A 43 -16.14 -17.30 0.84
C GLY A 43 -16.07 -16.19 1.89
N GLU A 44 -16.92 -16.29 2.91
CA GLU A 44 -16.90 -15.39 4.05
C GLU A 44 -15.77 -15.78 5.03
N PHE A 45 -14.62 -15.14 4.86
CA PHE A 45 -13.50 -15.27 5.80
C PHE A 45 -13.47 -14.11 6.79
N SER A 46 -13.03 -14.38 8.02
CA SER A 46 -12.72 -13.31 8.97
C SER A 46 -11.46 -12.56 8.54
N ASP A 47 -11.43 -11.26 8.77
CA ASP A 47 -10.33 -10.38 8.37
C ASP A 47 -8.96 -10.88 8.87
N SER A 48 -8.90 -11.42 10.09
CA SER A 48 -7.69 -11.99 10.67
C SER A 48 -7.14 -13.17 9.87
N LYS A 49 -8.00 -14.03 9.32
CA LYS A 49 -7.59 -15.16 8.48
C LYS A 49 -7.09 -14.68 7.13
N VAL A 50 -7.81 -13.75 6.49
CA VAL A 50 -7.42 -13.17 5.20
C VAL A 50 -6.06 -12.48 5.31
N ILE A 51 -5.83 -11.70 6.36
CA ILE A 51 -4.55 -11.02 6.60
C ILE A 51 -3.41 -12.04 6.79
N ASN A 52 -3.64 -13.13 7.54
CA ASN A 52 -2.63 -14.15 7.76
C ASN A 52 -2.27 -14.90 6.47
N GLU A 53 -3.23 -15.17 5.58
CA GLU A 53 -2.94 -15.80 4.29
C GLU A 53 -2.22 -14.84 3.33
N VAL A 54 -2.67 -13.59 3.23
CA VAL A 54 -1.98 -12.57 2.41
C VAL A 54 -0.53 -12.37 2.86
N LYS A 55 -0.26 -12.45 4.18
CA LYS A 55 1.10 -12.38 4.74
C LYS A 55 2.00 -13.57 4.41
N LYS A 56 1.46 -14.73 4.01
CA LYS A 56 2.30 -15.87 3.59
C LYS A 56 2.79 -15.73 2.14
N VAL A 57 2.07 -14.95 1.34
CA VAL A 57 2.32 -14.76 -0.10
C VAL A 57 3.24 -13.56 -0.35
N LEU A 58 3.21 -12.55 0.55
CA LEU A 58 4.11 -11.40 0.57
C LEU A 58 5.38 -11.69 1.38
#